data_AF-A0A392NBL2-F1
#
_entry.id   AF-A0A392NBL2-F1
#
_cell.length_a   1.000
_cell.length_b   1.000
_cell.length_c   1.000
_cell.angle_alpha   90.00
_cell.angle_beta   90.00
_cell.angle_gamma   90.00
#
_symmetry.space_group_name_H-M   'P 1'
#
loop_
_entity.id
_entity.type
_entity.pdbx_description
1 polymer ?
#
loop_
_entity_poly.entity_id
_entity_poly.type
_entity_poly.pdbx_seq_one_letter_code
_entity_poly.pdbx_strand_id
1 'polypeptide(L)'
;SRKATKVTKDVVQVQGNGMFDRVGYLRALDGVASSSSTRGGENHQTRESLKEDIVKALTDLNSYNIGVYGLRGVGTTTLVEKVAQIALQHKLFDKVVITHVSENPDIKKI
;
A
#
# COMPACT_ATOMS: atom_id res chain seq x y z
N SER A 1 27.84 28.65 -6.08
CA SER A 1 28.31 27.40 -6.73
C SER A 1 28.65 26.24 -5.77
N ARG A 2 29.27 26.45 -4.59
CA ARG A 2 29.71 25.35 -3.68
C ARG A 2 28.61 24.52 -2.99
N LYS A 3 27.39 25.04 -2.82
CA LYS A 3 26.29 24.34 -2.12
C LYS A 3 25.61 23.26 -2.97
N ALA A 4 25.50 23.46 -4.29
CA ALA A 4 24.86 22.51 -5.20
C ALA A 4 25.66 21.22 -5.33
N THR A 5 27.00 21.31 -5.38
CA THR A 5 27.89 20.16 -5.52
C THR A 5 27.87 19.22 -4.32
N LYS A 6 27.50 19.71 -3.13
CA LYS A 6 27.38 18.90 -1.91
C LYS A 6 26.09 18.08 -1.91
N VAL A 7 24.98 18.71 -2.31
CA VAL A 7 23.68 18.04 -2.44
C VAL A 7 23.72 16.93 -3.51
N THR A 8 24.43 17.14 -4.62
CA THR A 8 24.61 16.08 -5.63
C THR A 8 25.35 14.85 -5.08
N LYS A 9 26.36 15.06 -4.22
CA LYS A 9 27.11 13.94 -3.60
C LYS A 9 26.25 13.16 -2.62
N ASP A 10 25.44 13.85 -1.82
CA ASP A 10 24.53 13.20 -0.87
C ASP A 10 23.41 12.41 -1.59
N VAL A 11 22.86 12.96 -2.69
CA VAL A 11 21.83 12.26 -3.50
C VAL A 11 22.39 11.00 -4.17
N VAL A 12 23.61 11.04 -4.71
CA VAL A 12 24.27 9.87 -5.31
C VAL A 12 24.56 8.80 -4.26
N GLN A 13 24.91 9.19 -3.03
CA GLN A 13 25.17 8.25 -1.94
C GLN A 13 23.89 7.56 -1.46
N VAL A 14 22.77 8.26 -1.37
CA VAL A 14 21.47 7.67 -0.98
C VAL A 14 20.94 6.74 -2.09
N GLN A 15 21.19 7.06 -3.36
CA GLN A 15 20.80 6.21 -4.49
C GLN A 15 21.55 4.86 -4.51
N GLY A 16 22.79 4.82 -3.99
CA GLY A 16 23.56 3.57 -3.83
C GLY A 16 23.06 2.63 -2.74
N ASN A 17 22.38 3.17 -1.71
CA ASN A 17 21.81 2.39 -0.60
C ASN A 17 20.34 1.99 -0.83
N GLY A 18 19.69 2.52 -1.86
CA GLY A 18 18.29 2.28 -2.20
C GLY A 18 18.07 1.14 -3.18
N MET A 19 18.86 0.06 -3.11
CA MET A 19 18.54 -1.16 -3.86
C MET A 19 17.38 -1.89 -3.15
N PHE A 20 16.15 -1.54 -3.52
CA PHE A 20 15.01 -2.40 -3.22
C PHE A 20 15.08 -3.58 -4.18
N ASP A 21 15.84 -4.61 -3.78
CA ASP A 21 15.85 -5.92 -4.43
C ASP A 21 14.46 -6.55 -4.28
N ARG A 22 13.53 -6.10 -5.13
CA ARG A 22 12.24 -6.72 -5.36
C ARG A 22 11.35 -6.86 -4.12
N VAL A 23 10.56 -5.81 -3.85
CA VAL A 23 9.50 -5.81 -2.82
C VAL A 23 8.23 -6.59 -3.24
N GLY A 24 8.28 -7.33 -4.35
CA GLY A 24 7.13 -8.00 -4.96
C GLY A 24 7.25 -9.52 -4.96
N TYR A 25 6.37 -10.19 -4.22
CA TYR A 25 6.15 -11.63 -4.33
C TYR A 25 5.20 -11.94 -5.49
N LEU A 26 5.74 -12.29 -6.66
CA LEU A 26 4.97 -13.01 -7.68
C LEU A 26 4.90 -14.48 -7.28
N ARG A 27 3.71 -14.96 -6.91
CA ARG A 27 3.47 -16.40 -6.73
C ARG A 27 3.46 -17.06 -8.11
N ALA A 28 4.11 -18.21 -8.25
CA ALA A 28 3.84 -19.08 -9.39
C ALA A 28 2.33 -19.36 -9.45
N LEU A 29 1.73 -19.17 -10.62
CA LEU A 29 0.34 -19.55 -10.87
C LEU A 29 0.26 -21.07 -10.78
N ASP A 30 -0.02 -21.58 -9.59
CA ASP A 30 -0.34 -22.98 -9.41
C ASP A 30 -1.71 -23.21 -10.08
N GLY A 31 -1.71 -24.01 -11.14
CA GLY A 31 -2.74 -24.08 -12.18
C GLY A 31 -4.11 -24.58 -11.76
N VAL A 32 -4.44 -24.60 -10.47
CA VAL A 32 -5.73 -25.07 -9.95
C VAL A 32 -6.11 -24.25 -8.72
N ALA A 33 -6.96 -23.24 -8.90
CA ALA A 33 -7.82 -22.76 -7.83
C ALA A 33 -9.17 -22.44 -8.46
N SER A 34 -10.04 -23.47 -8.44
CA SER A 34 -11.44 -23.40 -8.82
C SER A 34 -12.09 -22.14 -8.28
N SER A 35 -12.73 -21.42 -9.18
CA SER A 35 -13.77 -20.44 -8.87
C SER A 35 -14.87 -21.10 -8.05
N SER A 36 -14.87 -20.94 -6.73
CA SER A 36 -16.08 -21.10 -5.93
C SER A 36 -16.77 -19.74 -5.84
N SER A 37 -17.94 -19.67 -6.47
CA SER A 37 -18.88 -18.59 -6.33
C SER A 37 -19.35 -18.51 -4.87
N THR A 38 -19.23 -17.33 -4.26
CA THR A 38 -20.08 -16.97 -3.12
C THR A 38 -20.99 -15.84 -3.59
N ARG A 39 -22.05 -16.26 -4.28
CA ARG A 39 -23.29 -15.48 -4.40
C ARG A 39 -23.94 -15.49 -3.02
N GLY A 40 -23.59 -14.52 -2.18
CA GLY A 40 -24.15 -14.38 -0.85
C GLY A 40 -23.49 -13.22 -0.13
N GLY A 41 -24.27 -12.22 0.24
CA GLY A 41 -23.85 -11.14 1.12
C GLY A 41 -23.57 -11.69 2.52
N GLU A 42 -22.41 -12.32 2.68
CA GLU A 42 -21.89 -12.67 3.98
C GLU A 42 -21.22 -11.43 4.54
N ASN A 43 -21.76 -10.87 5.62
CA ASN A 43 -21.11 -9.81 6.36
C ASN A 43 -19.75 -10.33 6.83
N HIS A 44 -18.69 -9.85 6.20
CA HIS A 44 -17.34 -10.31 6.47
C HIS A 44 -16.86 -9.67 7.78
N GLN A 45 -17.23 -10.25 8.93
CA GLN A 45 -16.73 -9.85 10.25
C GLN A 45 -15.22 -9.62 10.25
N THR A 46 -14.48 -10.46 9.49
CA THR A 46 -13.04 -10.39 9.26
C THR A 46 -12.58 -9.16 8.47
N ARG A 47 -13.40 -8.64 7.54
CA ARG A 47 -13.07 -7.43 6.77
C ARG A 47 -13.32 -6.16 7.56
N GLU A 48 -14.33 -6.15 8.44
CA GLU A 48 -14.56 -5.05 9.37
C GLU A 48 -13.43 -4.99 10.41
N SER A 49 -13.09 -6.13 11.03
CA SER A 49 -11.97 -6.19 11.99
C SER A 49 -10.64 -5.81 11.34
N LEU A 50 -10.37 -6.25 10.11
CA LEU A 50 -9.15 -5.86 9.40
C LEU A 50 -9.09 -4.35 9.14
N LYS A 51 -10.22 -3.69 8.84
CA LYS A 51 -10.26 -2.23 8.69
C LYS A 51 -9.92 -1.54 10.01
N GLU A 52 -10.51 -1.99 11.11
CA GLU A 52 -10.23 -1.46 12.45
C GLU A 52 -8.76 -1.64 12.84
N ASP A 53 -8.18 -2.81 12.57
CA ASP A 53 -6.77 -3.10 12.84
C ASP A 53 -5.84 -2.18 12.02
N ILE A 54 -6.15 -1.94 10.74
CA ILE A 54 -5.37 -1.03 9.91
C ILE A 54 -5.49 0.40 10.44
N VAL A 55 -6.70 0.87 10.78
CA VAL A 55 -6.90 2.22 11.34
C VAL A 55 -6.16 2.37 12.66
N LYS A 56 -6.19 1.35 13.52
CA LYS A 56 -5.44 1.33 14.77
C LYS A 56 -3.93 1.39 14.54
N ALA A 57 -3.42 0.64 13.56
CA ALA A 57 -2.02 0.70 13.17
C ALA A 57 -1.63 2.08 12.61
N LEU A 58 -2.53 2.76 11.89
CA LEU A 58 -2.30 4.14 11.41
C LEU A 58 -2.20 5.17 12.55
N THR A 59 -2.78 4.88 13.71
CA THR A 59 -2.66 5.76 14.89
C THR A 59 -1.42 5.51 15.74
N ASP A 60 -0.72 4.39 15.52
CA ASP A 60 0.49 4.07 16.25
C ASP A 60 1.68 4.87 15.69
N LEU A 61 2.31 5.67 16.54
CA LEU A 61 3.46 6.52 16.21
C LEU A 61 4.69 5.72 15.76
N ASN A 62 4.74 4.42 16.03
CA ASN A 62 5.84 3.54 15.61
C ASN A 62 5.59 2.87 14.24
N SER A 63 4.37 2.99 13.70
CA SER A 63 3.96 2.34 12.46
C SER A 63 4.07 3.32 11.29
N TYR A 64 5.18 3.27 10.56
CA TYR A 64 5.42 4.18 9.42
C TYR A 64 4.85 3.67 8.09
N ASN A 65 4.81 2.35 7.88
CA ASN A 65 4.35 1.73 6.63
C ASN A 65 3.48 0.51 6.92
N ILE A 66 2.32 0.42 6.26
CA ILE A 66 1.41 -0.72 6.37
C ILE A 66 1.22 -1.31 4.97
N GLY A 67 1.64 -2.57 4.79
CA GLY A 67 1.45 -3.31 3.54
C GLY A 67 0.19 -4.17 3.61
N VAL A 68 -0.66 -4.08 2.59
CA VAL A 68 -1.83 -4.96 2.42
C VAL A 68 -1.68 -5.71 1.10
N TYR A 69 -1.72 -7.04 1.15
CA TYR A 69 -1.56 -7.91 -0.03
C TYR A 69 -2.69 -8.95 -0.10
N GLY A 70 -2.93 -9.48 -1.29
CA GLY A 70 -3.98 -10.48 -1.51
C GLY A 70 -4.05 -10.94 -2.96
N LEU A 71 -4.83 -11.99 -3.22
CA LEU A 71 -5.12 -12.45 -4.58
C LEU A 71 -5.83 -11.36 -5.38
N ARG A 72 -5.61 -11.36 -6.70
CA ARG A 72 -6.30 -10.46 -7.62
C ARG A 72 -7.83 -10.65 -7.49
N GLY A 73 -8.56 -9.55 -7.39
CA GLY A 73 -10.03 -9.56 -7.31
C GLY A 73 -10.61 -9.69 -5.88
N VAL A 74 -9.78 -9.85 -4.84
CA VAL A 74 -10.26 -9.91 -3.45
C VAL A 74 -10.75 -8.55 -2.91
N GLY A 75 -10.40 -7.46 -3.60
CA GLY A 75 -10.82 -6.10 -3.25
C GLY A 75 -9.83 -5.32 -2.37
N THR A 76 -8.54 -5.67 -2.41
CA THR A 76 -7.49 -4.98 -1.61
C THR A 76 -7.46 -3.47 -1.87
N THR A 77 -7.54 -3.04 -3.13
CA THR A 77 -7.59 -1.61 -3.47
C THR A 77 -8.82 -0.93 -2.87
N THR A 78 -9.98 -1.58 -2.96
CA THR A 78 -11.23 -1.08 -2.37
C THR A 78 -11.17 -1.01 -0.84
N LEU A 79 -10.42 -1.92 -0.19
CA LEU A 79 -10.18 -1.87 1.25
C LEU A 79 -9.36 -0.63 1.64
N VAL A 80 -8.27 -0.36 0.91
CA VAL A 80 -7.40 0.81 1.14
C VAL A 80 -8.18 2.12 0.92
N GLU A 81 -9.01 2.20 -0.11
CA GLU A 81 -9.89 3.35 -0.36
C GLU A 81 -10.84 3.63 0.82
N LYS A 82 -11.46 2.58 1.38
CA LYS A 82 -12.34 2.73 2.56
C LYS A 82 -11.57 3.18 3.80
N VAL A 83 -10.39 2.62 4.05
CA VAL A 83 -9.54 3.04 5.18
C VAL A 83 -9.12 4.50 5.02
N ALA A 84 -8.77 4.94 3.82
CA ALA A 84 -8.42 6.33 3.54
C ALA A 84 -9.58 7.29 3.85
N GLN A 85 -10.82 6.92 3.51
CA GLN A 85 -12.01 7.69 3.88
C GLN A 85 -12.20 7.78 5.39
N ILE A 86 -12.04 6.66 6.12
CA ILE A 86 -12.12 6.63 7.58
C ILE A 86 -11.03 7.52 8.20
N ALA A 87 -9.80 7.45 7.70
CA ALA A 87 -8.70 8.26 8.20
C ALA A 87 -8.95 9.78 8.03
N LEU A 88 -9.56 10.19 6.92
CA LEU A 88 -9.99 11.57 6.70
C LEU A 88 -11.15 11.98 7.63
N GLN A 89 -12.17 11.12 7.78
CA GLN A 89 -13.34 11.39 8.63
C GLN A 89 -12.94 11.55 10.10
N HIS A 90 -12.05 10.68 10.58
CA HIS A 90 -11.51 10.71 11.94
C HIS A 90 -10.40 11.75 12.12
N LYS A 91 -10.02 12.48 11.05
CA LYS A 91 -8.93 13.47 11.06
C LYS A 91 -7.62 12.92 11.62
N LEU A 92 -7.30 11.67 11.29
CA LEU A 92 -6.03 11.03 11.69
C LEU A 92 -4.84 11.67 10.98
N PHE A 93 -5.08 12.24 9.79
CA PHE A 93 -4.09 12.96 9.00
C PHE A 93 -4.71 14.25 8.45
N ASP A 94 -3.90 15.30 8.32
CA ASP A 94 -4.31 16.56 7.67
C ASP A 94 -4.60 16.37 6.18
N LYS A 95 -3.89 15.43 5.55
CA LYS A 95 -4.02 15.09 4.13
C LYS A 95 -3.84 13.58 3.93
N VAL A 96 -4.67 13.01 3.07
CA VAL A 96 -4.54 11.62 2.61
C VAL A 96 -4.48 11.65 1.08
N VAL A 97 -3.48 10.99 0.51
CA VAL A 97 -3.26 10.89 -0.94
C VAL A 97 -3.35 9.42 -1.34
N ILE A 98 -4.16 9.12 -2.35
CA ILE A 98 -4.30 7.77 -2.91
C ILE A 98 -3.72 7.80 -4.33
N THR A 99 -2.77 6.92 -4.60
CA THR A 99 -2.14 6.75 -5.91
C THR A 99 -2.24 5.31 -6.36
N HIS A 100 -2.67 5.08 -7.60
CA HIS A 100 -2.67 3.74 -8.19
C HIS A 100 -1.36 3.49 -8.91
N VAL A 101 -0.66 2.44 -8.49
CA VAL A 101 0.60 2.00 -9.11
C VAL A 101 0.28 0.79 -10.00
N SER A 102 0.45 0.95 -11.31
CA SER A 102 0.36 -0.15 -12.28
C SER A 102 1.67 -0.95 -12.32
N GLU A 103 1.65 -2.13 -12.96
CA GLU A 103 2.84 -2.97 -13.16
C GLU A 103 3.98 -2.24 -13.87
N ASN A 104 3.63 -1.35 -14.81
CA ASN A 104 4.56 -0.43 -15.46
C ASN A 104 4.24 1.00 -14.99
N PRO A 105 4.77 1.42 -13.83
CA PRO A 105 4.50 2.74 -13.30
C PRO A 105 5.32 3.80 -14.04
N ASP A 106 4.67 4.90 -14.42
CA ASP A 106 5.37 6.12 -14.82
C ASP A 106 5.77 6.89 -13.55
N ILE A 107 7.01 6.70 -13.10
CA ILE A 107 7.53 7.28 -11.85
C ILE A 107 7.42 8.81 -11.84
N LYS A 108 7.40 9.47 -13.01
CA LYS A 108 7.26 10.93 -13.08
C LYS A 108 5.85 11.41 -12.75
N LYS A 109 4.85 10.51 -12.78
CA LYS A 109 3.42 10.80 -12.55
C LYS A 109 2.92 10.32 -11.19
N ILE A 110 3.77 9.68 -10.40
CA ILE A 110 3.46 9.17 -9.06
C ILE A 110 3.98 10.17 -8.03
#